data_AF-A0A0W8EAZ2-F1
#
_entry.id   AF-A0A0W8EAZ2-F1
#
_cell.length_a   1.000
_cell.length_b   1.000
_cell.length_c   1.000
_cell.angle_alpha   90.00
_cell.angle_beta   90.00
_cell.angle_gamma   90.00
#
_symmetry.space_group_name_H-M   'P 1'
#
loop_
_entity.id
_entity.type
_entity.pdbx_description
1 polymer ?
#
loop_
_entity_poly.entity_id
_entity_poly.type
_entity_poly.pdbx_seq_one_letter_code
_entity_poly.pdbx_strand_id
1 'polypeptide(L)' 'MDDTERAELVQRLDLKALKETAKALGIKPGRCPTKTSIARLLPDDALRTLAKK' A
#
# COMPACT_ATOMS: atom_id res chain seq x y z
N MET A 1 -9.86 5.93 -5.84
CA MET A 1 -9.15 5.35 -7.01
C MET A 1 -9.85 4.08 -7.42
N ASP A 2 -9.79 3.73 -8.70
CA ASP A 2 -10.32 2.44 -9.17
C ASP A 2 -9.43 1.28 -8.69
N ASP A 3 -10.02 0.09 -8.53
CA ASP A 3 -9.28 -1.11 -8.10
C ASP A 3 -8.15 -1.47 -9.08
N THR A 4 -8.36 -1.23 -10.37
CA THR A 4 -7.36 -1.46 -11.43
C THR A 4 -6.18 -0.50 -11.28
N GLU A 5 -6.46 0.80 -11.15
CA GLU A 5 -5.41 1.81 -10.92
C GLU A 5 -4.62 1.51 -9.65
N ARG A 6 -5.32 1.10 -8.57
CA ARG A 6 -4.65 0.71 -7.32
C ARG A 6 -3.72 -0.48 -7.54
N ALA A 7 -4.17 -1.52 -8.25
CA ALA A 7 -3.37 -2.72 -8.49
C ALA A 7 -2.09 -2.40 -9.27
N GLU A 8 -2.18 -1.58 -10.34
CA GLU A 8 -1.02 -1.17 -11.13
C GLU A 8 -0.03 -0.32 -10.34
N LEU A 9 -0.55 0.61 -9.55
CA LEU A 9 0.24 1.51 -8.72
C LEU A 9 0.99 0.71 -7.62
N VAL A 10 0.32 -0.27 -7.02
CA VAL A 10 0.90 -1.17 -6.01
C VAL A 10 1.92 -2.16 -6.57
N GLN A 11 1.79 -2.57 -7.84
CA GLN A 11 2.80 -3.41 -8.48
C GLN A 11 4.16 -2.71 -8.56
N ARG A 12 4.14 -1.41 -8.86
CA ARG A 12 5.35 -0.56 -8.97
C ARG A 12 5.94 -0.17 -7.61
N LEU A 13 5.13 -0.20 -6.55
CA LEU A 13 5.57 0.10 -5.19
C LEU A 13 6.32 -1.07 -4.54
N ASP A 14 7.32 -0.73 -3.73
CA ASP A 14 8.05 -1.68 -2.93
C ASP A 14 7.22 -2.21 -1.75
N LEU A 15 7.33 -3.52 -1.51
CA LEU A 15 6.67 -4.16 -0.36
C LEU A 15 7.15 -3.57 0.97
N LYS A 16 8.42 -3.18 1.06
CA LYS A 16 9.00 -2.55 2.25
C LYS A 16 8.33 -1.21 2.53
N ALA A 17 8.22 -0.36 1.51
CA ALA A 17 7.59 0.96 1.63
C ALA A 17 6.12 0.84 2.07
N LEU A 18 5.37 -0.10 1.48
CA LEU A 18 3.99 -0.39 1.89
C LEU A 18 3.88 -0.80 3.36
N LYS A 19 4.80 -1.64 3.86
CA LYS A 19 4.84 -2.06 5.27
C LYS A 19 5.20 -0.92 6.21
N GLU A 20 6.16 -0.08 5.83
CA GLU A 20 6.58 1.08 6.63
C GLU A 20 5.45 2.10 6.73
N THR A 21 4.76 2.41 5.63
CA THR A 21 3.60 3.29 5.63
C THR A 21 2.44 2.71 6.45
N ALA A 22 2.16 1.41 6.31
CA ALA A 22 1.15 0.75 7.14
C ALA A 22 1.50 0.87 8.63
N LYS A 23 2.76 0.62 9.00
CA LYS A 23 3.24 0.79 10.38
C LYS A 23 3.12 2.24 10.86
N ALA A 24 3.49 3.22 10.04
CA ALA A 24 3.39 4.65 10.38
C ALA A 24 1.94 5.10 10.63
N LEU A 25 0.99 4.48 9.93
CA LEU A 25 -0.45 4.71 10.11
C LEU A 25 -1.09 3.84 11.20
N GLY A 26 -0.30 3.03 11.92
CA GLY A 26 -0.81 2.11 12.95
C GLY A 26 -1.58 0.91 12.40
N ILE A 27 -1.56 0.68 11.09
CA ILE A 27 -2.21 -0.44 10.42
C ILE A 27 -1.32 -1.68 10.57
N LYS A 28 -1.87 -2.74 11.17
CA LYS A 28 -1.20 -4.03 11.30
C LYS A 28 -1.65 -4.95 10.18
N PRO A 29 -0.86 -5.14 9.12
CA PRO A 29 -1.18 -6.14 8.13
C PRO A 29 -1.07 -7.53 8.77
N GLY A 30 -1.96 -8.46 8.40
CA GLY A 30 -2.06 -9.79 8.99
C GLY A 30 -0.83 -10.69 8.74
N ARG A 31 -0.97 -12.00 8.96
CA ARG A 31 0.12 -12.96 8.70
C ARG A 31 0.47 -12.99 7.21
N CYS A 32 1.76 -12.85 6.88
CA CYS A 32 2.30 -12.88 5.52
C CYS A 32 1.52 -12.01 4.51
N PRO A 33 1.49 -10.69 4.71
CA PRO A 33 0.66 -9.82 3.90
C PRO A 33 1.27 -9.62 2.50
N THR A 34 0.44 -9.75 1.47
CA THR A 34 0.78 -9.45 0.07
C THR A 34 0.75 -7.95 -0.21
N LYS A 35 1.43 -7.48 -1.27
CA LYS A 35 1.42 -6.05 -1.67
C LYS A 35 -0.01 -5.52 -1.79
N THR A 36 -0.88 -6.27 -2.48
CA THR A 36 -2.30 -5.92 -2.67
C THR A 36 -3.08 -5.92 -1.35
N SER A 37 -2.84 -6.87 -0.45
CA SER A 37 -3.51 -6.88 0.85
C SER A 37 -3.14 -5.66 1.70
N ILE A 38 -1.87 -5.25 1.71
CA ILE A 38 -1.41 -4.05 2.44
C ILE A 38 -2.01 -2.80 1.81
N ALA A 39 -2.00 -2.72 0.47
CA ALA A 39 -2.53 -1.57 -0.22
C ALA A 39 -4.04 -1.39 -0.10
N ARG A 40 -4.81 -2.45 0.09
CA ARG A 40 -6.25 -2.35 0.40
C ARG A 40 -6.51 -1.82 1.81
N LEU A 41 -5.57 -2.01 2.73
CA LEU A 41 -5.66 -1.49 4.09
C LEU A 41 -5.21 -0.03 4.18
N LEU A 42 -4.42 0.45 3.21
CA LEU A 42 -3.89 1.81 3.17
C LEU A 42 -4.91 2.80 2.55
N PRO A 43 -4.98 4.03 3.09
CA PRO A 43 -5.73 5.12 2.46
C PRO A 43 -5.18 5.46 1.06
N ASP A 44 -6.07 5.92 0.17
CA ASP A 44 -5.71 6.30 -1.21
C ASP A 44 -4.63 7.39 -1.23
N ASP A 45 -4.71 8.37 -0.33
CA ASP A 45 -3.71 9.45 -0.22
C ASP A 45 -2.32 8.93 0.16
N ALA A 46 -2.26 7.90 1.01
CA ALA A 46 -0.99 7.29 1.41
C ALA A 46 -0.33 6.56 0.23
N LEU A 47 -1.12 5.84 -0.57
CA LEU A 47 -0.64 5.17 -1.79
C LEU A 47 -0.20 6.17 -2.86
N ARG A 48 -0.96 7.25 -3.06
CA ARG A 48 -0.61 8.31 -4.01
C ARG A 48 0.67 9.03 -3.61
N THR A 49 0.86 9.31 -2.33
CA THR A 49 2.09 9.89 -1.80
C THR A 49 3.27 8.96 -2.00
N LEU A 50 3.09 7.66 -1.75
CA LEU A 50 4.10 6.63 -2.00
C LEU A 50 4.52 6.53 -3.46
N ALA A 51 3.57 6.64 -4.40
CA ALA A 51 3.87 6.51 -5.83
C ALA A 51 4.41 7.78 -6.50
N LYS A 52 4.31 8.93 -5.83
CA LYS A 52 4.97 10.18 -6.26
C LYS A 52 6.40 10.31 -5.73
N LYS A 53 6.82 9.38 -4.87
CA LYS A 53 8.14 9.35 -4.24
C LYS A 53 9.08 8.44 -5.01
#